data_AF-B5YJ47-F1
#
_entry.id   AF-B5YJ47-F1
#
_cell.length_a   1.000
_cell.length_b   1.000
_cell.length_c   1.000
_cell.angle_alpha   90.00
_cell.angle_beta   90.00
_cell.angle_gamma   90.00
#
_symmetry.space_group_name_H-M   'P 1'
#
loop_
_entity.id
_entity.type
_entity.pdbx_description
1 polymer ?
#
loop_
_entity_poly.entity_id
_entity_poly.type
_entity_poly.pdbx_seq_one_letter_code
_entity_poly.pdbx_strand_id
1 'polypeptide(L)'
;MKKLFLRDEKGFTLIELLIVIAIIAILASIAIPQYMKYQQKAKVSSYAEPMARACMMDATAYCVENPASGSGSIIPVESLKNCSQSGISISTPGGTVILTGNESITCDSTGSVTTGAVTGSLAGVTSYTAICRVDAGGFKCEVK
;
A
#
# COMPACT_ATOMS: atom_id res chain seq x y z
N MET A 1 -14.95 -54.07 47.34
CA MET A 1 -14.16 -54.34 46.12
C MET A 1 -14.09 -53.09 45.27
N LYS A 2 -12.97 -52.35 45.31
CA LYS A 2 -12.73 -51.17 44.46
C LYS A 2 -12.12 -51.66 43.15
N LYS A 3 -12.87 -51.61 42.06
CA LYS A 3 -12.34 -51.78 40.69
C LYS A 3 -11.40 -50.59 40.42
N LEU A 4 -10.08 -50.83 40.35
CA LEU A 4 -9.16 -49.86 39.78
C LEU A 4 -9.38 -49.85 38.26
N PHE A 5 -9.90 -48.74 37.74
CA PHE A 5 -9.82 -48.42 36.32
C PHE A 5 -8.35 -48.12 35.99
N LEU A 6 -7.66 -49.09 35.41
CA LEU A 6 -6.40 -48.85 34.71
C LEU A 6 -6.73 -47.97 33.49
N ARG A 7 -6.38 -46.69 33.56
CA ARG A 7 -6.51 -45.75 32.44
C ARG A 7 -5.40 -46.10 31.46
N ASP A 8 -5.80 -46.53 30.25
CA ASP A 8 -4.91 -46.80 29.12
C ASP A 8 -4.36 -45.45 28.63
N GLU A 9 -3.23 -45.01 29.20
CA GLU A 9 -2.56 -43.79 28.77
C GLU A 9 -1.82 -44.07 27.46
N LYS A 10 -2.56 -44.00 26.34
CA LYS A 10 -1.98 -44.01 25.00
C LYS A 10 -1.14 -42.74 24.82
N GLY A 11 0.16 -42.87 25.06
CA GLY A 11 1.14 -41.83 24.78
C GLY A 11 1.26 -41.54 23.29
N PHE A 12 1.58 -40.29 22.96
CA PHE A 12 1.86 -39.84 21.59
C PHE A 12 3.16 -40.51 21.09
N THR A 13 3.13 -41.15 19.93
CA THR A 13 4.31 -41.84 19.40
C THR A 13 5.26 -40.86 18.73
N LEU A 14 6.56 -41.16 18.76
CA LEU A 14 7.60 -40.34 18.12
C LEU A 14 7.39 -40.28 16.60
N ILE A 15 6.85 -41.35 16.00
CA ILE A 15 6.54 -41.39 14.57
C ILE A 15 5.35 -40.50 14.21
N GLU A 16 4.33 -40.40 15.07
CA GLU A 16 3.23 -39.44 14.88
C GLU A 16 3.74 -38.00 14.90
N LEU A 17 4.69 -37.68 15.79
CA LEU A 17 5.31 -36.35 15.82
C LEU A 17 6.10 -36.07 14.53
N LEU A 18 6.86 -37.04 14.03
CA LEU A 18 7.66 -36.92 12.82
C LEU A 18 6.81 -36.65 11.57
N ILE A 19 5.65 -37.29 11.44
CA ILE A 19 4.74 -37.07 10.32
C ILE A 19 4.11 -35.67 10.40
N VAL A 20 3.74 -35.23 11.60
CA VAL A 20 3.15 -33.89 11.80
C VAL A 20 4.13 -32.79 11.41
N ILE A 21 5.39 -32.87 11.82
CA ILE A 21 6.38 -31.86 11.44
C ILE A 21 6.66 -31.87 9.93
N ALA A 22 6.61 -33.03 9.27
CA ALA A 22 6.79 -33.13 7.83
C ALA A 22 5.67 -32.41 7.07
N ILE A 23 4.42 -32.58 7.51
CA ILE A 23 3.26 -31.89 6.91
C ILE A 23 3.34 -30.38 7.14
N ILE A 24 3.68 -29.94 8.37
CA ILE A 24 3.83 -28.51 8.68
C ILE A 24 4.94 -27.88 7.81
N ALA A 25 6.05 -28.57 7.59
CA ALA A 25 7.14 -28.08 6.76
C ALA A 25 6.70 -27.83 5.31
N ILE A 26 5.92 -28.75 4.73
CA ILE A 26 5.38 -28.61 3.37
C ILE A 26 4.44 -27.39 3.29
N LEU A 27 3.50 -27.26 4.23
CA LEU A 27 2.55 -26.13 4.25
C LEU A 27 3.25 -24.79 4.47
N ALA A 28 4.22 -24.74 5.40
CA ALA A 28 4.97 -23.53 5.72
C ALA A 28 5.77 -23.01 4.51
N SER A 29 6.33 -23.91 3.68
CA SER A 29 7.10 -23.53 2.50
C SER A 29 6.29 -22.69 1.49
N ILE A 30 4.98 -22.91 1.40
CA ILE A 30 4.07 -22.17 0.50
C ILE A 30 3.46 -20.97 1.23
N ALA A 31 3.05 -21.16 2.49
CA ALA A 31 2.33 -20.14 3.25
C ALA A 31 3.20 -18.93 3.62
N ILE A 32 4.46 -19.14 4.01
CA ILE A 32 5.36 -18.05 4.44
C ILE A 32 5.59 -17.02 3.32
N PRO A 33 6.04 -17.38 2.11
CA PRO A 33 6.28 -16.38 1.06
C PRO A 33 4.99 -15.67 0.62
N GLN A 34 3.84 -16.37 0.62
CA GLN A 34 2.56 -15.73 0.34
C GLN A 34 2.17 -14.74 1.43
N TYR A 35 2.30 -15.12 2.70
CA TYR A 35 2.01 -14.24 3.83
C TYR A 35 2.89 -12.97 3.83
N MET A 36 4.18 -13.11 3.51
CA MET A 36 5.07 -11.97 3.39
C MET A 36 4.64 -10.99 2.29
N LYS A 37 4.19 -11.51 1.12
CA LYS A 37 3.62 -10.68 0.05
C LYS A 37 2.35 -9.94 0.51
N TYR A 38 1.43 -10.63 1.19
CA TYR A 38 0.23 -10.00 1.72
C TYR A 38 0.54 -8.91 2.75
N GLN A 39 1.50 -9.16 3.66
CA GLN A 39 1.94 -8.13 4.60
C GLN A 39 2.54 -6.91 3.90
N GLN A 40 3.40 -7.12 2.89
CA GLN A 40 3.99 -6.01 2.13
C GLN A 40 2.93 -5.19 1.40
N LYS A 41 1.98 -5.83 0.71
CA LYS A 41 0.87 -5.16 0.05
C LYS A 41 0.00 -4.38 1.03
N ALA A 42 -0.30 -4.97 2.19
CA ALA A 42 -1.08 -4.31 3.24
C ALA A 42 -0.36 -3.08 3.80
N LYS A 43 0.96 -3.15 4.00
CA LYS A 43 1.77 -1.99 4.41
C LYS A 43 1.71 -0.87 3.37
N VAL A 44 1.89 -1.17 2.09
CA VAL A 44 1.81 -0.16 1.03
C VAL A 44 0.42 0.47 0.96
N SER A 45 -0.66 -0.31 1.08
CA SER A 45 -2.03 0.21 1.15
C SER A 45 -2.30 1.05 2.41
N SER A 46 -1.68 0.70 3.54
CA SER A 46 -1.92 1.43 4.80
C SER A 46 -1.12 2.73 4.92
N TYR A 47 0.06 2.81 4.31
CA TYR A 47 0.98 3.93 4.49
C TYR A 47 1.22 4.74 3.21
N ALA A 48 1.49 4.08 2.08
CA ALA A 48 1.84 4.79 0.83
C ALA A 48 0.61 5.30 0.07
N GLU A 49 -0.45 4.49 0.01
CA GLU A 49 -1.72 4.85 -0.65
C GLU A 49 -2.38 6.10 -0.07
N PRO A 50 -2.58 6.25 1.26
CA PRO A 50 -3.20 7.46 1.80
C PRO A 50 -2.35 8.71 1.56
N MET A 51 -1.01 8.60 1.50
CA MET A 51 -0.13 9.72 1.22
C MET A 51 -0.20 10.15 -0.25
N ALA A 52 -0.17 9.19 -1.18
CA ALA A 52 -0.40 9.49 -2.59
C ALA A 52 -1.79 10.08 -2.84
N ARG A 53 -2.82 9.58 -2.12
CA ARG A 53 -4.18 10.13 -2.15
C ARG A 53 -4.22 11.56 -1.61
N ALA A 54 -3.57 11.85 -0.49
CA ALA A 54 -3.53 13.19 0.08
C ALA A 54 -2.90 14.20 -0.88
N CYS A 55 -1.83 13.82 -1.56
CA CYS A 55 -1.23 14.62 -2.63
C CYS A 55 -2.20 14.92 -3.78
N MET A 56 -2.96 13.90 -4.24
CA MET A 56 -3.99 14.11 -5.26
C MET A 56 -5.17 14.95 -4.76
N MET A 57 -5.52 14.87 -3.47
CA MET A 57 -6.53 15.75 -2.87
C MET A 57 -6.08 17.21 -2.87
N ASP A 58 -4.81 17.49 -2.57
CA ASP A 58 -4.27 18.85 -2.69
C ASP A 58 -4.32 19.36 -4.13
N ALA A 59 -4.01 18.50 -5.11
CA ALA A 59 -4.14 18.87 -6.51
C ALA A 59 -5.58 19.25 -6.86
N THR A 60 -6.56 18.45 -6.41
CA THR A 60 -7.97 18.77 -6.64
C THR A 60 -8.39 20.07 -5.97
N ALA A 61 -7.96 20.31 -4.73
CA ALA A 61 -8.25 21.55 -4.02
C ALA A 61 -7.63 22.76 -4.73
N TYR A 62 -6.37 22.64 -5.15
CA TYR A 62 -5.67 23.68 -5.88
C TYR A 62 -6.35 24.03 -7.21
N CYS A 63 -6.77 23.04 -7.99
CA CYS A 63 -7.45 23.29 -9.26
C CYS A 63 -8.79 24.01 -9.06
N VAL A 64 -9.53 23.70 -7.99
CA VAL A 64 -10.81 24.37 -7.67
C VAL A 64 -10.58 25.84 -7.31
N GLU A 65 -9.52 26.14 -6.55
CA GLU A 65 -9.16 27.50 -6.16
C GLU A 65 -8.51 28.31 -7.30
N ASN A 66 -7.79 27.62 -8.20
CA ASN A 66 -6.99 28.21 -9.27
C ASN A 66 -7.32 27.52 -10.61
N PRO A 67 -8.55 27.70 -11.14
CA PRO A 67 -8.91 27.13 -12.44
C PRO A 67 -7.96 27.66 -13.52
N ALA A 68 -7.53 26.76 -14.41
CA ALA A 68 -6.56 27.11 -15.42
C ALA A 68 -7.16 28.03 -16.49
N SER A 69 -6.36 28.94 -17.06
CA SER A 69 -6.80 29.79 -18.17
C SER A 69 -7.06 29.02 -19.49
N GLY A 70 -6.84 27.70 -19.49
CA GLY A 70 -7.04 26.77 -20.60
C GLY A 70 -6.93 25.32 -20.11
N SER A 71 -6.86 24.34 -21.01
CA SER A 71 -6.67 22.94 -20.62
C SER A 71 -5.19 22.62 -20.41
N GLY A 72 -4.82 22.06 -19.26
CA GLY A 72 -3.50 21.46 -19.06
C GLY A 72 -2.45 22.33 -18.37
N SER A 73 -2.84 23.33 -17.56
CA SER A 73 -1.86 24.04 -16.71
C SER A 73 -1.30 23.09 -15.66
N ILE A 74 0.02 23.00 -15.58
CA ILE A 74 0.72 22.23 -14.56
C ILE A 74 0.56 22.92 -13.20
N ILE A 75 0.25 22.13 -12.18
CA ILE A 75 0.19 22.60 -10.79
C ILE A 75 1.62 22.81 -10.28
N PRO A 76 1.96 23.99 -9.72
CA PRO A 76 3.24 24.19 -9.05
C PRO A 76 3.36 23.23 -7.86
N VAL A 77 4.41 22.43 -7.82
CA VAL A 77 4.55 21.33 -6.86
C VAL A 77 4.53 21.81 -5.41
N GLU A 78 5.05 23.01 -5.15
CA GLU A 78 5.05 23.70 -3.86
C GLU A 78 3.64 24.05 -3.34
N SER A 79 2.64 24.03 -4.22
CA SER A 79 1.23 24.24 -3.87
C SER A 79 0.59 22.97 -3.30
N LEU A 80 1.17 21.79 -3.57
CA LEU A 80 0.68 20.51 -3.09
C LEU A 80 1.25 20.22 -1.69
N LYS A 81 0.55 20.59 -0.62
CA LYS A 81 1.11 20.59 0.76
C LYS A 81 1.56 19.22 1.26
N ASN A 82 0.89 18.15 0.87
CA ASN A 82 1.21 16.77 1.21
C ASN A 82 2.31 16.18 0.31
N CYS A 83 2.72 16.87 -0.76
CA CYS A 83 3.76 16.44 -1.68
C CYS A 83 4.43 17.63 -2.36
N SER A 84 5.02 18.53 -1.56
CA SER A 84 5.46 19.85 -2.02
C SER A 84 6.70 19.85 -2.94
N GLN A 85 7.23 18.67 -3.25
CA GLN A 85 8.37 18.44 -4.14
C GLN A 85 8.35 17.00 -4.65
N SER A 86 9.00 16.76 -5.78
CA SER A 86 9.22 15.41 -6.31
C SER A 86 10.19 14.63 -5.42
N GLY A 87 9.92 13.34 -5.21
CA GLY A 87 10.78 12.48 -4.39
C GLY A 87 10.73 12.78 -2.89
N ILE A 88 9.68 13.46 -2.41
CA ILE A 88 9.51 13.73 -0.99
C ILE A 88 9.49 12.41 -0.20
N SER A 89 10.29 12.37 0.88
CA SER A 89 10.39 11.22 1.77
C SER A 89 9.66 11.53 3.07
N ILE A 90 8.66 10.71 3.41
CA ILE A 90 7.81 10.87 4.57
C ILE A 90 8.01 9.68 5.51
N SER A 91 8.41 9.95 6.75
CA SER A 91 8.62 8.91 7.76
C SER A 91 7.28 8.49 8.36
N THR A 92 6.97 7.20 8.32
CA THR A 92 5.79 6.60 8.94
C THR A 92 6.22 5.45 9.86
N PRO A 93 5.36 4.99 10.79
CA PRO A 93 5.63 3.79 11.58
C PRO A 93 5.86 2.53 10.72
N GLY A 94 5.35 2.51 9.48
CA GLY A 94 5.53 1.43 8.52
C GLY A 94 6.83 1.48 7.70
N GLY A 95 7.60 2.56 7.83
CA GLY A 95 8.79 2.85 7.04
C GLY A 95 8.72 4.20 6.30
N THR A 96 9.73 4.50 5.51
CA THR A 96 9.79 5.75 4.72
C THR A 96 8.99 5.60 3.43
N VAL A 97 7.98 6.43 3.24
CA VAL A 97 7.23 6.54 1.98
C VAL A 97 7.90 7.58 1.10
N ILE A 98 8.11 7.27 -0.17
CA ILE A 98 8.66 8.20 -1.18
C ILE A 98 7.57 8.45 -2.22
N LEU A 99 7.18 9.72 -2.40
CA LEU A 99 6.19 10.12 -3.40
C LEU A 99 6.89 10.69 -4.65
N THR A 100 6.42 10.29 -5.84
CA THR A 100 6.91 10.79 -7.14
C THR A 100 5.76 11.01 -8.12
N GLY A 101 6.00 11.77 -9.20
CA GLY A 101 5.03 12.00 -10.29
C GLY A 101 4.07 13.19 -10.10
N ASN A 102 4.14 13.85 -8.94
CA ASN A 102 3.37 15.05 -8.61
C ASN A 102 3.65 16.28 -9.49
N GLU A 103 4.77 16.29 -10.22
CA GLU A 103 5.19 17.41 -11.08
C GLU A 103 4.43 17.46 -12.43
N SER A 104 3.67 16.41 -12.75
CA SER A 104 2.95 16.29 -14.02
C SER A 104 1.43 16.42 -13.86
N ILE A 105 0.96 16.87 -12.70
CA ILE A 105 -0.47 17.05 -12.44
C ILE A 105 -0.95 18.34 -13.11
N THR A 106 -2.04 18.27 -13.85
CA THR A 106 -2.61 19.41 -14.58
C THR A 106 -4.06 19.69 -14.23
N CYS A 107 -4.43 20.97 -14.30
CA CYS A 107 -5.81 21.46 -14.16
C CYS A 107 -6.37 21.89 -15.52
N ASP A 108 -7.70 21.87 -15.63
CA ASP A 108 -8.44 22.56 -16.69
C ASP A 108 -9.13 23.85 -16.20
N SER A 109 -9.79 24.52 -17.14
CA SER A 109 -10.54 25.75 -16.90
C SER A 109 -11.84 25.58 -16.12
N THR A 110 -12.24 24.34 -15.84
CA THR A 110 -13.38 24.04 -14.95
C THR A 110 -12.93 23.84 -13.50
N GLY A 111 -11.63 23.92 -13.24
CA GLY A 111 -11.05 23.67 -11.92
C GLY A 111 -10.94 22.17 -11.59
N SER A 112 -10.95 21.31 -12.60
CA SER A 112 -10.81 19.86 -12.45
C SER A 112 -9.38 19.42 -12.77
N VAL A 113 -8.91 18.36 -12.10
CA VAL A 113 -7.65 17.70 -12.44
C VAL A 113 -7.85 16.88 -13.72
N THR A 114 -7.03 17.08 -14.74
CA THR A 114 -7.22 16.47 -16.07
C THR A 114 -6.20 15.37 -16.37
N THR A 115 -4.95 15.55 -15.94
CA THR A 115 -3.86 14.58 -16.13
C THR A 115 -2.98 14.57 -14.89
N GLY A 116 -2.35 13.44 -14.59
CA GLY A 116 -1.37 13.32 -13.52
C GLY A 116 -1.45 11.99 -12.80
N ALA A 117 -0.35 11.60 -12.17
CA ALA A 117 -0.34 10.47 -11.26
C ALA A 117 0.70 10.67 -10.17
N VAL A 118 0.35 10.29 -8.95
CA VAL A 118 1.24 10.26 -7.79
C VAL A 118 1.50 8.81 -7.45
N THR A 119 2.79 8.45 -7.40
CA THR A 119 3.24 7.12 -6.99
C THR A 119 3.84 7.21 -5.61
N GLY A 120 3.28 6.46 -4.66
CA GLY A 120 3.86 6.23 -3.34
C GLY A 120 4.57 4.88 -3.29
N SER A 121 5.86 4.91 -3.00
CA SER A 121 6.68 3.71 -2.77
C SER A 121 7.10 3.63 -1.31
N LEU A 122 7.19 2.42 -0.76
CA LEU A 122 7.66 2.21 0.62
C LEU A 122 9.10 1.71 0.57
N ALA A 123 10.02 2.39 1.25
CA ALA A 123 11.44 2.04 1.26
C ALA A 123 11.64 0.59 1.69
N GLY A 124 12.40 -0.17 0.89
CA GLY A 124 12.63 -1.61 1.11
C GLY A 124 11.52 -2.54 0.58
N VAL A 125 10.42 -2.02 0.03
CA VAL A 125 9.39 -2.79 -0.67
C VAL A 125 9.38 -2.41 -2.14
N THR A 126 9.87 -3.30 -3.01
CA THR A 126 9.89 -3.11 -4.47
C THR A 126 8.79 -3.86 -5.20
N SER A 127 8.12 -4.80 -4.53
CA SER A 127 7.07 -5.63 -5.12
C SER A 127 5.71 -4.95 -5.21
N TYR A 128 5.52 -3.84 -4.48
CA TYR A 128 4.26 -3.11 -4.43
C TYR A 128 4.51 -1.60 -4.35
N THR A 129 3.69 -0.82 -5.05
CA THR A 129 3.61 0.64 -5.01
C THR A 129 2.15 1.07 -5.03
N ALA A 130 1.84 2.19 -4.39
CA ALA A 130 0.53 2.81 -4.49
C ALA A 130 0.54 3.85 -5.61
N ILE A 131 -0.41 3.79 -6.55
CA ILE A 131 -0.51 4.74 -7.65
C ILE A 131 -1.89 5.36 -7.61
N CYS A 132 -1.93 6.67 -7.42
CA CYS A 132 -3.13 7.48 -7.59
C CYS A 132 -3.04 8.23 -8.91
N ARG A 133 -3.94 7.94 -9.85
CA ARG A 133 -3.96 8.54 -11.19
C ARG A 133 -5.30 9.22 -11.45
N VAL A 134 -5.28 10.26 -12.27
CA VAL A 134 -6.52 10.85 -12.79
C VAL A 134 -7.28 9.80 -13.61
N ASP A 135 -8.59 9.74 -13.41
CA ASP A 135 -9.52 8.83 -14.07
C ASP A 135 -10.79 9.62 -14.46
N ALA A 136 -11.72 9.01 -15.19
CA ALA A 136 -12.92 9.71 -15.65
C ALA A 136 -13.76 10.18 -14.44
N GLY A 137 -13.82 11.49 -14.22
CA GLY A 137 -14.58 12.10 -13.11
C GLY A 137 -13.81 12.25 -11.79
N GLY A 138 -12.48 12.17 -11.80
CA GLY A 138 -11.66 12.46 -10.62
C GLY A 138 -10.32 11.73 -10.62
N PHE A 139 -9.97 11.08 -9.52
CA PHE A 139 -8.77 10.24 -9.45
C PHE A 139 -9.05 8.93 -8.73
N LYS A 140 -8.30 7.89 -9.12
CA LYS A 140 -8.38 6.55 -8.54
C LYS A 140 -7.02 6.14 -8.01
N CYS A 141 -7.02 5.59 -6.79
CA CYS A 141 -5.83 5.00 -6.18
C CYS A 141 -5.91 3.47 -6.22
N GLU A 142 -4.79 2.82 -6.51
CA GLU A 142 -4.65 1.38 -6.42
C GLU A 142 -3.23 0.98 -6.00
N VAL A 143 -3.11 -0.14 -5.29
CA VAL A 143 -1.82 -0.75 -4.98
C VAL A 143 -1.48 -1.81 -6.03
N LYS A 144 -0.38 -1.58 -6.75
CA LYS A 144 0.16 -2.45 -7.78
C LYS A 144 1.43 -3.12 -7.30
#